data_AF-B0CQN5-F1
#
_entry.id   AF-B0CQN5-F1
#
_cell.length_a   1.000
_cell.length_b   1.000
_cell.length_c   1.000
_cell.angle_alpha   90.00
_cell.angle_beta   90.00
_cell.angle_gamma   90.00
#
_symmetry.space_group_name_H-M   'P 1'
#
loop_
_entity.id
_entity.type
_entity.pdbx_description
1 polymer ?
#
loop_
_entity_poly.entity_id
_entity_poly.type
_entity_poly.pdbx_seq_one_letter_code
_entity_poly.pdbx_strand_id
1 'polypeptide(L)'
;MEKKSRASNGLATAREASEKLPAQPPSVSVEMAHPPYYVLISHSTLSGTSQAISFRHPTIQYHYSDDSPLSLLPQHPQEHVLVLNHDPQPSAAPPTVQSISKTLIVTRLKVEEAPGAAAAVGDHDGKNDKMFIVETCTDDRSGMCTL
;
A
#
# COMPACT_ATOMS: atom_id res chain seq x y z
N MET A 1 55.45 -70.97 -20.97
CA MET A 1 56.17 -70.59 -19.73
C MET A 1 55.34 -69.54 -19.02
N GLU A 2 54.67 -69.97 -17.96
CA GLU A 2 53.97 -69.14 -16.96
C GLU A 2 54.92 -68.13 -16.31
N LYS A 3 54.42 -66.92 -16.03
CA LYS A 3 54.62 -66.28 -14.71
C LYS A 3 53.32 -65.61 -14.26
N LYS A 4 53.15 -65.67 -12.94
CA LYS A 4 51.95 -65.68 -12.12
C LYS A 4 51.87 -64.40 -11.28
N SER A 5 50.65 -64.09 -10.81
CA SER A 5 50.33 -63.27 -9.60
C SER A 5 50.51 -61.75 -9.74
N ARG A 6 49.68 -60.87 -9.16
CA ARG A 6 48.91 -60.94 -7.91
C ARG A 6 47.79 -59.88 -7.92
N ALA A 7 46.69 -60.20 -7.25
CA ALA A 7 45.49 -59.39 -7.07
C ALA A 7 45.66 -58.20 -6.11
N SER A 8 44.81 -57.18 -6.27
CA SER A 8 44.36 -56.32 -5.15
C SER A 8 43.00 -55.66 -5.45
N ASN A 9 41.99 -56.20 -4.77
CA ASN A 9 40.73 -55.64 -4.27
C ASN A 9 40.39 -54.16 -4.61
N GLY A 10 39.31 -53.96 -5.37
CA GLY A 10 38.59 -52.70 -5.47
C GLY A 10 37.20 -52.83 -4.84
N LEU A 11 37.00 -52.08 -3.75
CA LEU A 11 35.87 -52.05 -2.85
C LEU A 11 34.56 -51.63 -3.55
N ALA A 12 33.47 -52.33 -3.24
CA ALA A 12 32.12 -51.89 -3.55
C ALA A 12 31.70 -50.75 -2.60
N THR A 13 31.30 -49.61 -3.14
CA THR A 13 30.40 -48.67 -2.46
C THR A 13 29.34 -48.21 -3.45
N ALA A 14 28.14 -48.71 -3.22
CA ALA A 14 26.92 -48.26 -3.85
C ALA A 14 26.44 -46.95 -3.20
N ARG A 15 25.60 -46.24 -3.95
CA ARG A 15 24.64 -45.19 -3.53
C ARG A 15 25.19 -43.78 -3.44
N GLU A 16 25.08 -43.07 -4.55
CA GLU A 16 24.75 -41.65 -4.51
C GLU A 16 23.34 -41.50 -5.09
N ALA A 17 22.34 -41.62 -4.21
CA ALA A 17 20.99 -41.17 -4.51
C ALA A 17 21.07 -39.64 -4.49
N SER A 18 21.04 -39.04 -5.68
CA SER A 18 20.83 -37.60 -5.83
C SER A 18 19.42 -37.28 -5.31
N GLU A 19 19.36 -36.92 -4.03
CA GLU A 19 18.17 -36.34 -3.41
C GLU A 19 17.98 -34.96 -4.06
N LYS A 20 17.19 -34.95 -5.13
CA LYS A 20 16.74 -33.74 -5.81
C LYS A 20 15.89 -32.96 -4.81
N LEU A 21 16.54 -32.05 -4.09
CA LEU A 21 15.95 -31.06 -3.21
C LEU A 21 14.69 -30.48 -3.90
N PRO A 22 13.52 -30.42 -3.25
CA PRO A 22 12.35 -29.81 -3.84
C PRO A 22 12.71 -28.39 -4.25
N ALA A 23 12.45 -28.07 -5.52
CA ALA A 23 12.60 -26.73 -6.05
C ALA A 23 11.91 -25.78 -5.06
N GLN A 24 12.71 -24.88 -4.48
CA GLN A 24 12.23 -23.77 -3.69
C GLN A 24 11.08 -23.14 -4.51
N PRO A 25 9.87 -22.97 -3.95
CA PRO A 25 8.81 -22.29 -4.67
C PRO A 25 9.37 -20.95 -5.14
N PRO A 26 9.00 -20.45 -6.34
CA PRO A 26 9.47 -19.16 -6.80
C PRO A 26 9.23 -18.18 -5.67
N SER A 27 10.29 -17.54 -5.20
CA SER A 27 10.20 -16.36 -4.35
C SER A 27 9.34 -15.40 -5.16
N VAL A 28 8.03 -15.44 -4.95
CA VAL A 28 7.16 -14.33 -5.27
C VAL A 28 7.77 -13.22 -4.44
N SER A 29 8.56 -12.39 -5.11
CA SER A 29 8.86 -11.05 -4.65
C SER A 29 7.49 -10.42 -4.49
N VAL A 30 6.89 -10.59 -3.31
CA VAL A 30 5.87 -9.69 -2.83
C VAL A 30 6.65 -8.41 -2.70
N GLU A 31 6.75 -7.67 -3.80
CA GLU A 31 7.01 -6.25 -3.78
C GLU A 31 5.94 -5.75 -2.83
N MET A 32 6.30 -5.58 -1.56
CA MET A 32 5.40 -5.08 -0.55
C MET A 32 5.07 -3.68 -1.02
N ALA A 33 3.96 -3.51 -1.75
CA ALA A 33 3.67 -2.22 -2.32
C ALA A 33 3.54 -1.26 -1.15
N HIS A 34 4.39 -0.25 -1.20
CA HIS A 34 4.61 0.62 -0.06
C HIS A 34 3.32 1.35 0.28
N PRO A 35 3.07 1.64 1.57
CA PRO A 35 1.84 2.30 1.95
C PRO A 35 1.73 3.70 1.31
N PRO A 36 0.52 4.23 1.10
CA PRO A 36 0.30 5.53 0.48
C PRO A 36 1.04 6.63 1.24
N TYR A 37 2.02 7.26 0.59
CA TYR A 37 2.87 8.28 1.22
C TYR A 37 2.45 9.71 0.85
N TYR A 38 2.17 9.94 -0.43
CA TYR A 38 1.79 11.26 -0.94
C TYR A 38 0.27 11.40 -0.89
N VAL A 39 -0.27 11.96 0.19
CA VAL A 39 -1.71 12.18 0.36
C VAL A 39 -2.02 13.67 0.50
N LEU A 40 -2.94 14.17 -0.33
CA LEU A 40 -3.40 15.56 -0.30
C LEU A 40 -4.92 15.61 -0.12
N ILE A 41 -5.38 16.51 0.74
CA ILE A 41 -6.80 16.83 0.90
C ILE A 41 -7.09 18.10 0.11
N SER A 42 -7.93 17.98 -0.91
CA SER A 42 -8.50 19.11 -1.65
C SER A 42 -9.84 19.47 -1.02
N HIS A 43 -9.85 20.50 -0.18
CA HIS A 43 -11.06 20.97 0.48
C HIS A 43 -11.70 22.11 -0.31
N SER A 44 -12.96 21.90 -0.71
CA SER A 44 -13.79 22.92 -1.36
C SER A 44 -14.82 23.45 -0.39
N THR A 45 -14.82 24.76 -0.20
CA THR A 45 -15.89 25.48 0.52
C THR A 45 -16.80 26.12 -0.50
N LEU A 46 -18.04 25.68 -0.58
CA LEU A 46 -19.06 26.32 -1.42
C LEU A 46 -19.56 27.57 -0.67
N SER A 47 -18.93 28.72 -0.88
CA SER A 47 -19.34 29.99 -0.25
C SER A 47 -19.50 31.06 -1.32
N GLY A 48 -20.74 31.28 -1.75
CA GLY A 48 -21.05 32.24 -2.82
C GLY A 48 -20.47 31.84 -4.18
N THR A 49 -20.56 32.72 -5.17
CA THR A 49 -20.28 32.49 -6.60
C THR A 49 -18.82 32.13 -6.96
N SER A 50 -17.96 31.83 -5.99
CA SER A 50 -16.55 31.49 -6.21
C SER A 50 -16.16 30.22 -5.43
N GLN A 51 -15.67 29.20 -6.14
CA GLN A 51 -15.11 27.99 -5.53
C GLN A 51 -13.64 28.23 -5.20
N ALA A 52 -13.31 28.31 -3.92
CA ALA A 52 -11.93 28.25 -3.47
C ALA A 52 -11.55 26.79 -3.18
N ILE A 53 -10.46 26.32 -3.81
CA ILE A 53 -9.90 24.99 -3.57
C ILE A 53 -8.61 25.17 -2.78
N SER A 54 -8.51 24.53 -1.61
CA SER A 54 -7.29 24.50 -0.81
C SER A 54 -6.75 23.08 -0.71
N PHE A 55 -5.46 22.90 -1.01
CA PHE A 55 -4.76 21.64 -0.81
C PHE A 55 -4.05 21.64 0.54
N ARG A 56 -4.23 20.59 1.33
CA ARG A 56 -3.61 20.43 2.65
C ARG A 56 -3.06 19.03 2.83
N HIS A 57 -1.99 18.92 3.61
CA HIS A 57 -1.44 17.62 4.01
C HIS A 57 -2.13 17.15 5.30
N PRO A 58 -2.72 15.95 5.33
CA PRO A 58 -3.28 15.40 6.55
C PRO A 58 -2.17 14.85 7.46
N THR A 59 -2.51 14.58 8.72
CA THR A 59 -1.71 13.65 9.53
C THR A 59 -2.10 12.24 9.09
N ILE A 60 -1.12 11.44 8.67
CA ILE A 60 -1.36 10.08 8.17
C ILE A 60 -1.06 9.09 9.29
N GLN A 61 -2.00 8.19 9.55
CA GLN A 61 -1.83 7.05 10.45
C GLN A 61 -2.12 5.78 9.67
N TYR A 62 -1.19 4.83 9.72
CA TYR A 62 -1.36 3.53 9.07
C TYR A 62 -1.93 2.55 10.08
N HIS A 63 -3.00 1.87 9.68
CA HIS A 63 -3.62 0.81 10.44
C HIS A 63 -3.61 -0.46 9.61
N TYR A 64 -3.14 -1.55 10.24
CA TYR A 64 -3.08 -2.86 9.63
C TYR A 64 -4.23 -3.75 10.13
N SER A 65 -4.40 -4.92 9.52
CA SER A 65 -5.54 -5.80 9.78
C SER A 65 -5.63 -6.33 11.22
N ASP A 66 -4.52 -6.30 11.95
CA ASP A 66 -4.38 -6.74 13.34
C ASP A 66 -4.57 -5.61 14.37
N ASP A 67 -4.69 -4.36 13.92
CA ASP A 67 -4.96 -3.22 14.80
C ASP A 67 -6.43 -3.16 15.25
N SER A 68 -6.67 -2.57 16.42
CA SER A 68 -8.02 -2.36 16.96
C SER A 68 -8.79 -1.33 16.12
N PRO A 69 -10.04 -1.57 15.70
CA PRO A 69 -10.82 -0.60 14.95
C PRO A 69 -11.18 0.67 15.76
N LEU A 70 -11.05 0.61 17.08
CA LEU A 70 -11.32 1.75 17.96
C LEU A 70 -10.26 2.84 17.85
N SER A 71 -9.07 2.54 17.33
CA SER A 71 -8.03 3.55 17.11
C SER A 71 -8.39 4.55 16.01
N LEU A 72 -9.33 4.20 15.13
CA LEU A 72 -9.81 5.06 14.05
C LEU A 72 -10.82 6.11 14.53
N LEU A 73 -11.29 6.02 15.78
CA LEU A 73 -12.30 6.95 16.27
C LEU A 73 -11.69 8.32 16.55
N PRO A 74 -12.39 9.42 16.19
CA PRO A 74 -11.95 10.77 16.53
C PRO A 74 -11.73 10.92 18.04
N GLN A 75 -10.56 11.43 18.43
CA GLN A 75 -10.19 11.67 19.82
C GLN A 75 -10.66 13.05 20.31
N HIS A 76 -10.88 13.98 19.36
CA HIS A 76 -11.33 15.33 19.65
C HIS A 76 -12.60 15.70 18.85
N PRO A 77 -13.51 16.53 19.41
CA PRO A 77 -14.75 16.92 18.73
C PRO A 77 -14.54 17.65 17.38
N GLN A 78 -13.40 18.32 17.22
CA GLN A 78 -13.02 19.07 16.02
C GLN A 78 -12.16 18.25 15.05
N GLU A 79 -11.87 17.00 15.36
CA GLU A 79 -11.08 16.13 14.50
C GLU A 79 -11.91 15.60 13.34
N HIS A 80 -11.32 15.62 12.15
CA HIS A 80 -11.89 15.01 10.97
C HIS A 80 -11.04 13.82 10.55
N VAL A 81 -11.65 12.65 10.60
CA VAL A 81 -11.01 11.39 10.22
C VAL A 81 -11.54 10.93 8.88
N LEU A 82 -10.60 10.62 8.00
CA LEU A 82 -10.82 10.05 6.67
C LEU A 82 -10.07 8.73 6.62
N VAL A 83 -10.74 7.67 6.19
CA VAL A 83 -10.18 6.32 6.10
C VAL A 83 -9.90 6.02 4.63
N LEU A 84 -8.63 5.91 4.25
CA LEU A 84 -8.18 5.46 2.94
C LEU A 84 -7.87 3.96 3.02
N ASN A 85 -8.75 3.14 2.44
CA ASN A 85 -8.51 1.71 2.30
C ASN A 85 -7.62 1.48 1.08
N HIS A 86 -6.42 0.96 1.33
CA HIS A 86 -5.45 0.63 0.31
C HIS A 86 -5.00 -0.81 0.50
N ASP A 87 -5.13 -1.60 -0.55
CA ASP A 87 -4.55 -2.94 -0.63
C ASP A 87 -3.37 -2.88 -1.60
N PRO A 88 -2.15 -3.20 -1.14
CA PRO A 88 -0.94 -3.13 -1.96
C PRO A 88 -0.88 -4.23 -3.04
N GLN A 89 -1.78 -5.22 -3.02
CA GLN A 89 -1.71 -6.32 -3.97
C GLN A 89 -2.06 -5.86 -5.40
N PRO A 90 -1.29 -6.26 -6.43
CA PRO A 90 -1.56 -5.87 -7.82
C PRO A 90 -2.93 -6.29 -8.36
N SER A 91 -3.55 -7.30 -7.74
CA SER A 91 -4.87 -7.82 -8.10
C SER A 91 -6.00 -7.26 -7.24
N ALA A 92 -5.69 -6.36 -6.31
CA ALA A 92 -6.66 -5.83 -5.37
C ALA A 92 -7.64 -4.86 -6.01
N ALA A 93 -8.73 -4.59 -5.27
CA ALA A 93 -9.67 -3.54 -5.63
C ALA A 93 -8.98 -2.17 -5.60
N PRO A 94 -9.44 -1.21 -6.44
CA PRO A 94 -8.97 0.17 -6.38
C PRO A 94 -9.11 0.76 -4.97
N PRO A 95 -8.19 1.66 -4.57
CA PRO A 95 -8.26 2.30 -3.26
C PRO A 95 -9.58 3.05 -3.11
N THR A 96 -10.13 3.03 -1.91
CA THR A 96 -11.37 3.74 -1.58
C THR A 96 -11.14 4.63 -0.37
N VAL A 97 -11.89 5.73 -0.29
CA VAL A 97 -11.80 6.64 0.84
C VAL A 97 -13.19 6.92 1.39
N GLN A 98 -13.30 6.97 2.70
CA GLN A 98 -14.54 7.24 3.41
C GLN A 98 -14.30 8.28 4.49
N SER A 99 -15.26 9.18 4.69
CA SER A 99 -15.27 10.05 5.87
C SER A 99 -16.07 9.38 6.97
N ILE A 100 -15.52 9.35 8.17
CA ILE A 100 -16.27 9.03 9.40
C ILE A 100 -16.61 10.29 10.20
N SER A 101 -16.32 11.46 9.63
CA SER A 101 -16.59 12.76 10.24
C SER A 101 -18.04 13.17 10.02
N LYS A 102 -18.61 13.92 10.96
CA LYS A 102 -20.02 14.37 10.88
C LYS A 102 -20.27 15.43 9.81
N THR A 103 -19.30 16.33 9.62
CA THR A 103 -19.47 17.56 8.83
C THR A 103 -18.60 17.59 7.58
N LEU A 104 -17.80 16.55 7.32
CA LEU A 104 -16.89 16.48 6.19
C LEU A 104 -17.28 15.30 5.33
N ILE A 105 -17.53 15.53 4.05
CA ILE A 105 -17.89 14.50 3.08
C ILE A 105 -16.76 14.36 2.08
N VAL A 106 -16.47 13.11 1.70
CA VAL A 106 -15.60 12.84 0.55
C VAL A 106 -16.45 12.82 -0.71
N THR A 107 -16.07 13.62 -1.69
CA THR A 107 -16.73 13.68 -2.99
C THR A 107 -16.00 12.85 -4.04
N ARG A 108 -14.66 12.75 -3.95
CA ARG A 108 -13.84 12.04 -4.94
C ARG A 108 -12.49 11.60 -4.36
N LEU A 109 -11.96 10.52 -4.89
CA LEU A 109 -10.55 10.14 -4.78
C LEU A 109 -9.94 10.14 -6.18
N LYS A 110 -8.79 10.81 -6.33
CA LYS A 110 -7.96 10.76 -7.53
C LYS A 110 -6.62 10.12 -7.17
N VAL A 111 -6.11 9.28 -8.04
CA VAL A 111 -4.79 8.66 -7.91
C VAL A 111 -3.97 9.06 -9.12
N GLU A 112 -2.87 9.76 -8.89
CA GLU A 112 -1.97 10.27 -9.92
C GLU A 112 -0.54 9.81 -9.65
N GLU A 113 0.35 10.02 -10.60
CA GLU A 113 1.78 9.84 -10.34
C GLU A 113 2.29 10.99 -9.47
N ALA A 114 3.02 10.66 -8.41
CA ALA A 114 3.55 11.68 -7.51
C ALA A 114 4.64 12.50 -8.24
N PRO A 115 4.53 13.84 -8.26
CA PRO A 115 5.55 14.68 -8.87
C PRO A 115 6.93 14.41 -8.24
N GLY A 116 7.91 14.08 -9.09
CA GLY A 116 9.28 13.80 -8.65
C GLY A 116 9.56 12.36 -8.20
N ALA A 117 8.56 11.48 -8.15
CA ALA A 117 8.78 10.05 -7.83
C ALA A 117 9.65 9.37 -8.89
N ALA A 118 9.42 9.63 -10.17
CA ALA A 118 10.22 9.11 -11.28
C ALA A 118 11.67 9.64 -11.33
N ALA A 119 12.01 10.69 -10.57
CA ALA A 119 13.37 11.23 -10.51
C ALA A 119 14.21 10.61 -9.38
N ALA A 120 13.58 9.88 -8.45
CA ALA A 120 14.23 9.25 -7.30
C ALA A 120 14.83 7.86 -7.63
N VAL A 121 15.26 7.65 -8.88
CA VAL A 121 15.72 6.35 -9.44
C VAL A 121 16.96 5.76 -8.72
N GLY A 122 17.58 6.49 -7.79
CA GLY A 122 18.69 6.02 -6.95
C GLY A 122 18.35 5.78 -5.48
N ASP A 123 17.25 6.34 -4.98
CA ASP A 123 16.85 6.38 -3.57
C ASP A 123 15.37 5.99 -3.43
N HIS A 124 14.97 4.86 -4.02
CA HIS A 124 13.69 4.24 -3.69
C HIS A 124 13.78 3.75 -2.24
N ASP A 125 13.52 4.66 -1.31
CA ASP A 125 13.40 4.45 0.13
C ASP A 125 12.14 3.61 0.47
N GLY A 126 11.70 2.78 -0.47
CA GLY A 126 10.46 2.04 -0.42
C GLY A 126 9.25 2.92 -0.19
N LYS A 127 9.06 3.96 -1.02
CA LYS A 127 7.86 4.82 -0.95
C LYS A 127 6.98 4.55 -2.15
N ASN A 128 5.67 4.75 -1.96
CA ASN A 128 4.70 4.59 -3.03
C ASN A 128 4.79 5.77 -4.01
N ASP A 129 5.00 5.50 -5.29
CA ASP A 129 5.14 6.52 -6.34
C ASP A 129 3.81 7.16 -6.75
N LYS A 130 2.70 6.78 -6.11
CA LYS A 130 1.37 7.34 -6.35
C LYS A 130 1.03 8.45 -5.36
N MET A 131 0.40 9.49 -5.89
CA MET A 131 -0.22 10.57 -5.13
C MET A 131 -1.73 10.38 -5.08
N PHE A 132 -2.28 10.48 -3.87
CA PHE A 132 -3.70 10.32 -3.59
C PHE A 132 -4.28 11.69 -3.25
N ILE A 133 -5.18 12.18 -4.09
CA ILE A 133 -5.88 13.45 -3.86
C ILE A 133 -7.31 13.13 -3.43
N VAL A 134 -7.63 13.44 -2.18
CA VAL A 134 -8.97 13.27 -1.60
C VAL A 134 -9.71 14.60 -1.68
N GLU A 135 -10.77 14.65 -2.48
CA GLU A 135 -11.63 15.81 -2.57
C GLU A 135 -12.71 15.74 -1.50
N THR A 136 -12.85 16.83 -0.75
CA THR A 136 -13.82 16.94 0.34
C THR A 136 -14.61 18.24 0.27
N CYS A 137 -15.82 18.20 0.80
CA CYS A 137 -16.64 19.38 1.06
C CYS A 137 -17.26 19.30 2.45
N THR A 138 -17.72 20.45 2.96
CA THR A 138 -18.49 20.50 4.20
C THR A 138 -19.93 20.07 3.94
N ASP A 139 -20.46 19.22 4.81
CA ASP A 139 -21.87 18.87 4.86
C ASP A 139 -22.63 19.98 5.60
N ASP A 140 -23.16 20.95 4.85
CA ASP A 140 -24.08 21.93 5.40
C ASP A 140 -25.50 21.35 5.43
N ARG A 141 -25.73 20.22 6.11
CA ARG A 141 -27.12 19.73 6.34
C ARG A 141 -27.90 20.59 7.34
N SER A 142 -27.30 21.66 7.86
CA SER A 142 -28.01 22.83 8.38
C SER A 142 -28.49 23.81 7.30
N GLY A 143 -28.15 23.59 6.03
CA GLY A 143 -28.36 24.47 4.89
C GLY A 143 -28.20 23.77 3.54
N MET A 144 -28.99 22.73 3.27
CA MET A 144 -29.36 22.22 1.93
C MET A 144 -28.31 22.31 0.81
N CYS A 145 -27.38 21.35 0.73
CA CYS A 145 -26.79 20.99 -0.56
C CYS A 145 -27.71 19.96 -1.25
N THR A 146 -28.56 20.45 -2.15
CA THR A 146 -29.40 19.59 -3.01
C THR A 146 -28.62 19.32 -4.29
N LEU A 147 -28.53 18.03 -4.69
CA LEU A 147 -27.90 17.57 -5.93
C LEU A 147 -28.60 18.13 -7.17
#